data_AF-A0A2J6TQM1-F1
#
_entry.id   AF-A0A2J6TQM1-F1
#
_cell.length_a   1.000
_cell.length_b   1.000
_cell.length_c   1.000
_cell.angle_alpha   90.00
_cell.angle_beta   90.00
_cell.angle_gamma   90.00
#
_symmetry.space_group_name_H-M   'P 1'
#
loop_
_entity.id
_entity.type
_entity.pdbx_description
1 polymer ?
#
loop_
_entity_poly.entity_id
_entity_poly.type
_entity_poly.pdbx_seq_one_letter_code
_entity_poly.pdbx_strand_id
1 'polypeptide(L)'
;MEKITNNVVDDRWANTRIPPTKMEMTSTQIIKVRVVDASAKVRAGWPSDDRADVKNDELRAKTRVGVVPTWVTYGAPVPSPDNKLSKASKTILAVSEWH
;
A
#
# COMPACT_ATOMS: atom_id res chain seq x y z
N MET A 1 -19.39 4.20 -7.52
CA MET A 1 -17.92 4.32 -7.56
C MET A 1 -17.34 4.77 -6.24
N GLU A 2 -18.03 5.61 -5.47
CA GLU A 2 -17.65 6.07 -4.13
C GLU A 2 -16.93 5.04 -3.24
N LYS A 3 -17.52 3.87 -2.95
CA LYS A 3 -16.86 2.84 -2.11
C LYS A 3 -15.51 2.37 -2.66
N ILE A 4 -15.38 2.26 -3.98
CA ILE A 4 -14.14 1.84 -4.64
C ILE A 4 -13.10 2.97 -4.51
N THR A 5 -13.52 4.21 -4.74
CA THR A 5 -12.64 5.39 -4.64
C THR A 5 -12.15 5.60 -3.21
N ASN A 6 -13.03 5.49 -2.22
CA ASN A 6 -12.69 5.69 -0.82
C ASN A 6 -11.81 4.58 -0.26
N ASN A 7 -11.90 3.35 -0.79
CA ASN A 7 -10.98 2.26 -0.40
C ASN A 7 -9.52 2.50 -0.83
N VAL A 8 -9.26 3.44 -1.75
CA VAL A 8 -7.88 3.80 -2.17
C VAL A 8 -7.37 5.00 -1.38
N VAL A 9 -8.20 6.04 -1.24
CA VAL A 9 -7.92 7.22 -0.42
C VAL A 9 -9.21 7.56 0.32
N ASP A 10 -9.16 7.50 1.65
CA ASP A 10 -10.33 7.75 2.49
C ASP A 10 -10.97 9.11 2.19
N ASP A 11 -12.30 9.14 2.15
CA ASP A 11 -13.13 10.31 1.87
C ASP A 11 -12.79 11.04 0.54
N ARG A 12 -12.10 10.36 -0.40
CA ARG A 12 -11.68 10.99 -1.66
C ARG A 12 -12.84 11.34 -2.57
N TRP A 13 -13.90 10.55 -2.56
CA TRP A 13 -15.07 10.78 -3.40
C TRP A 13 -15.69 12.15 -3.15
N ALA A 14 -16.03 12.47 -1.90
CA ALA A 14 -16.62 13.76 -1.53
C ALA A 14 -15.71 14.96 -1.87
N ASN A 15 -14.40 14.73 -1.93
CA ASN A 15 -13.37 15.73 -2.24
C ASN A 15 -12.96 15.74 -3.72
N THR A 16 -13.81 15.23 -4.62
CA THR A 16 -13.67 15.35 -6.08
C THR A 16 -14.85 16.12 -6.68
N ARG A 17 -14.84 16.35 -8.01
CA ARG A 17 -15.99 16.94 -8.69
C ARG A 17 -17.19 15.99 -8.63
N ILE A 18 -18.22 16.38 -7.88
CA ILE A 18 -19.50 15.67 -7.76
C ILE A 18 -20.63 16.56 -8.30
N PRO A 19 -21.58 16.01 -9.09
CA PRO A 19 -21.63 14.63 -9.56
C PRO A 19 -20.64 14.36 -10.70
N PRO A 20 -20.20 13.10 -10.89
CA PRO A 20 -19.57 12.68 -12.13
C PRO A 20 -20.48 13.02 -13.32
N THR A 21 -19.88 13.27 -14.48
CA THR A 21 -20.64 13.45 -15.72
C THR A 21 -21.38 12.16 -16.09
N LYS A 22 -22.46 12.32 -16.85
CA LYS A 22 -23.22 11.20 -17.41
C LYS A 22 -22.34 10.26 -18.24
N MET A 23 -21.39 10.81 -19.00
CA MET A 23 -20.48 10.03 -19.83
C MET A 23 -19.55 9.15 -18.99
N GLU A 24 -18.95 9.70 -17.93
CA GLU A 24 -18.09 8.95 -16.99
C GLU A 24 -18.85 7.77 -16.34
N MET A 25 -20.15 7.95 -16.06
CA MET A 25 -20.98 6.90 -15.48
C MET A 25 -21.38 5.81 -16.49
N THR A 26 -21.59 6.16 -17.75
CA THR A 26 -21.98 5.19 -18.79
C THR A 26 -20.80 4.42 -19.38
N SER A 27 -19.60 4.99 -19.38
CA SER A 27 -18.40 4.34 -19.94
C SER A 27 -17.71 3.39 -18.95
N THR A 28 -18.02 3.48 -17.65
CA THR A 28 -17.38 2.68 -16.61
C THR A 28 -18.25 1.50 -16.18
N GLN A 29 -17.75 0.27 -16.34
CA GLN A 29 -18.40 -0.94 -15.85
C GLN A 29 -17.90 -1.32 -14.45
N ILE A 30 -18.81 -1.77 -13.58
CA ILE A 30 -18.48 -2.22 -12.22
C ILE A 30 -18.61 -3.74 -12.15
N ILE A 31 -17.53 -4.43 -11.79
CA ILE A 31 -17.51 -5.87 -11.57
C ILE A 31 -17.41 -6.14 -10.07
N LYS A 32 -18.27 -7.03 -9.56
CA LYS A 32 -18.22 -7.51 -8.17
C LYS A 32 -17.94 -9.00 -8.17
N VAL A 33 -16.80 -9.39 -7.62
CA VAL A 33 -16.42 -10.80 -7.42
C VAL A 33 -16.65 -11.16 -5.95
N ARG A 34 -17.31 -12.29 -5.71
CA ARG A 34 -17.40 -12.88 -4.36
C ARG A 34 -16.23 -13.85 -4.18
N VAL A 35 -15.44 -13.64 -3.15
CA VAL A 35 -14.41 -14.62 -2.76
C VAL A 35 -15.13 -15.83 -2.15
N VAL A 36 -14.96 -17.00 -2.76
CA VAL A 36 -15.54 -18.27 -2.30
C VAL A 36 -14.49 -19.14 -1.62
N ASP A 37 -13.25 -19.08 -2.10
CA ASP A 37 -12.08 -19.74 -1.52
C ASP A 37 -10.82 -18.92 -1.80
N ALA A 38 -9.79 -19.08 -0.97
CA ALA A 38 -8.51 -18.39 -1.09
C ALA A 38 -7.36 -19.17 -0.43
N SER A 39 -6.20 -19.20 -1.07
CA SER A 39 -4.95 -19.72 -0.48
C SER A 39 -3.89 -18.62 -0.40
N ALA A 40 -3.18 -18.54 0.72
CA ALA A 40 -2.07 -17.61 0.91
C ALA A 40 -0.83 -18.33 1.45
N LYS A 41 0.36 -17.86 1.07
CA LYS A 41 1.64 -18.32 1.62
C LYS A 41 2.37 -17.15 2.26
N VAL A 42 2.61 -17.25 3.56
CA VAL A 42 3.30 -16.23 4.34
C VAL A 42 4.63 -16.80 4.82
N ARG A 43 5.71 -16.05 4.62
CA ARG A 43 7.00 -16.31 5.27
C ARG A 43 7.39 -15.08 6.05
N ALA A 44 7.24 -15.14 7.36
CA ALA A 44 7.71 -14.13 8.30
C ALA A 44 8.56 -14.84 9.36
N GLY A 45 9.75 -14.32 9.64
CA GLY A 45 10.67 -14.91 10.60
C GLY A 45 12.12 -14.88 10.15
N TRP A 46 12.98 -15.43 11.00
CA TRP A 46 14.42 -15.48 10.79
C TRP A 46 14.81 -16.48 9.68
N PRO A 47 16.00 -16.29 9.06
CA PRO A 47 16.66 -17.37 8.32
C PRO A 47 16.81 -18.61 9.22
N SER A 48 16.64 -19.79 8.63
CA SER A 48 16.96 -21.06 9.29
C SER A 48 18.30 -21.52 8.76
N ASP A 49 19.25 -21.77 9.67
CA ASP A 49 20.59 -22.25 9.34
C ASP A 49 20.74 -23.74 9.69
N ASP A 50 21.64 -24.42 9.01
CA ASP A 50 21.91 -25.84 9.24
C ASP A 50 22.58 -26.08 10.59
N ARG A 51 22.37 -27.27 11.17
CA ARG A 51 22.87 -27.61 12.52
C ARG A 51 24.40 -27.55 12.63
N ALA A 52 25.12 -27.80 11.55
CA ALA A 52 26.58 -27.70 11.53
C ALA A 52 27.04 -26.25 11.70
N ASP A 53 26.38 -25.31 11.03
CA ASP A 53 26.68 -23.88 11.10
C ASP A 53 26.30 -23.30 12.47
N VAL A 54 25.15 -23.73 13.02
CA VAL A 54 24.70 -23.32 14.36
C VAL A 54 25.68 -23.76 15.46
N LYS A 55 26.39 -24.89 15.27
CA LYS A 55 27.38 -25.43 16.22
C LYS A 55 28.80 -24.88 16.02
N ASN A 56 29.06 -24.15 14.94
CA ASN A 56 30.38 -23.61 14.64
C ASN A 56 30.50 -22.18 15.20
N ASP A 57 30.99 -22.06 16.43
CA ASP A 57 31.09 -20.77 17.13
C ASP A 57 32.02 -19.77 16.42
N GLU A 58 33.10 -20.25 15.79
CA GLU A 58 34.01 -19.39 15.02
C GLU A 58 33.33 -18.80 13.78
N LEU A 59 32.52 -19.60 13.08
CA LEU A 59 31.76 -19.17 11.91
C LEU A 59 30.68 -18.16 12.31
N ARG A 60 29.98 -18.42 13.41
CA ARG A 60 28.93 -17.54 13.95
C ARG A 60 29.47 -16.22 14.46
N ALA A 61 30.68 -16.22 15.01
CA ALA A 61 31.36 -14.99 15.43
C ALA A 61 31.74 -14.07 14.25
N LYS A 62 31.88 -14.63 13.03
CA LYS A 62 32.35 -13.90 11.84
C LYS A 62 31.25 -13.59 10.82
N THR A 63 30.09 -14.25 10.91
CA THR A 63 29.01 -14.16 9.91
C THR A 63 27.79 -13.44 10.47
N ARG A 64 27.28 -12.44 9.74
CA ARG A 64 26.03 -11.75 10.10
C ARG A 64 24.83 -12.50 9.52
N VAL A 65 23.86 -12.83 10.36
CA VAL A 65 22.58 -13.43 9.98
C VAL A 65 21.45 -12.54 10.50
N GLY A 66 20.43 -12.31 9.68
CA GLY A 66 19.30 -11.47 10.09
C GLY A 66 18.31 -11.23 8.96
N VAL A 67 17.43 -10.27 9.18
CA VAL A 67 16.40 -9.85 8.22
C VAL A 67 16.61 -8.37 7.92
N VAL A 68 16.49 -8.00 6.64
CA VAL A 68 16.34 -6.60 6.24
C VAL A 68 14.84 -6.36 6.04
N PRO A 69 14.15 -5.67 6.97
CA PRO A 69 12.73 -5.43 6.84
C PRO A 69 12.44 -4.46 5.70
N THR A 70 11.32 -4.66 5.01
CA THR A 70 10.83 -3.77 3.94
C THR A 70 9.34 -3.49 4.15
N TRP A 71 8.92 -2.32 3.73
CA TRP A 71 7.53 -1.89 3.76
C TRP A 71 7.27 -0.93 2.59
N VAL A 72 6.01 -0.83 2.17
CA VAL A 72 5.57 0.12 1.16
C VAL A 72 5.08 1.37 1.89
N THR A 73 5.51 2.54 1.43
CA THR A 73 5.05 3.84 1.93
C THR A 73 4.66 4.75 0.77
N TYR A 74 3.73 5.68 1.02
CA TYR A 74 3.40 6.73 0.08
C TYR A 74 4.42 7.86 0.18
N GLY A 75 4.87 8.38 -0.97
CA GLY A 75 5.70 9.57 -1.02
C GLY A 75 4.92 10.84 -0.69
N ALA A 76 5.66 11.94 -0.54
CA ALA A 76 5.05 13.27 -0.41
C ALA A 76 4.18 13.59 -1.65
N PRO A 77 2.96 14.13 -1.46
CA PRO A 77 2.10 14.48 -2.57
C PRO A 77 2.73 15.53 -3.49
N VAL A 78 2.70 15.27 -4.80
CA VAL A 78 3.22 16.20 -5.81
C VAL A 78 2.03 16.85 -6.54
N PRO A 79 1.87 18.19 -6.45
CA PRO A 79 0.77 18.88 -7.13
C PRO A 79 1.00 18.95 -8.65
N SER A 80 -0.08 18.91 -9.43
CA SER A 80 -0.04 19.23 -10.86
C SER A 80 0.34 20.71 -11.09
N PRO A 81 1.05 21.06 -12.18
CA PRO A 81 1.33 22.46 -12.54
C PRO A 81 0.08 23.34 -12.65
N ASP A 82 -1.05 22.76 -13.08
CA ASP A 82 -2.33 23.48 -13.22
C ASP A 82 -3.12 23.57 -11.92
N ASN A 83 -2.59 23.05 -10.81
CA ASN A 83 -3.27 23.06 -9.53
C ASN A 83 -3.32 24.48 -8.95
N LYS A 84 -4.53 25.03 -8.82
CA LYS A 84 -4.77 26.37 -8.27
C LYS A 84 -5.02 26.37 -6.76
N LEU A 85 -5.07 25.19 -6.12
CA LEU A 85 -5.26 25.09 -4.68
C LEU A 85 -3.91 25.19 -3.97
N SER A 86 -3.82 26.12 -3.01
CA SER A 86 -2.60 26.41 -2.26
C SER A 86 -2.19 25.32 -1.27
N LYS A 87 -3.11 24.40 -0.93
CA LYS A 87 -2.87 23.31 0.00
C LYS A 87 -3.41 22.00 -0.55
N ALA A 88 -2.65 20.93 -0.35
CA ALA A 88 -3.14 19.58 -0.59
C ALA A 88 -4.34 19.28 0.32
N SER A 89 -5.28 18.48 -0.17
CA SER A 89 -6.42 18.01 0.63
C SER A 89 -5.90 17.23 1.85
N LYS A 90 -6.59 17.38 2.99
CA LYS A 90 -6.31 16.60 4.21
C LYS A 90 -6.33 15.10 3.95
N THR A 91 -7.24 14.63 3.08
CA THR A 91 -7.33 13.22 2.68
C THR A 91 -6.09 12.71 1.94
N ILE A 92 -5.40 13.59 1.20
CA ILE A 92 -4.15 13.24 0.49
C ILE A 92 -2.95 13.26 1.45
N LEU A 93 -2.92 14.23 2.37
CA LEU A 93 -1.87 14.33 3.40
C LEU A 93 -1.91 13.15 4.37
N ALA A 94 -3.12 12.74 4.77
CA ALA A 94 -3.31 11.60 5.68
C ALA A 94 -2.66 10.33 5.15
N VAL A 95 -2.71 10.08 3.82
CA VAL A 95 -2.14 8.87 3.20
C VAL A 95 -0.61 8.86 3.24
N SER A 96 0.04 10.03 3.18
CA SER A 96 1.51 10.15 3.31
C SER A 96 2.02 10.06 4.75
N GLU A 97 1.14 10.10 5.75
CA GLU A 97 1.52 10.04 7.16
C GLU A 97 1.50 8.61 7.73
N TRP A 98 0.99 7.61 6.99
CA TRP A 98 1.01 6.21 7.39
C TRP A 98 2.46 5.68 7.40
N HIS A 99 3.04 5.61 8.61
CA HIS A 99 4.34 5.03 8.93
C HIS A 99 4.18 4.02 10.07
#